data_AF-A0A914RKC7-F1
#
_entry.id   AF-A0A914RKC7-F1
#
_cell.length_a   1.000
_cell.length_b   1.000
_cell.length_c   1.000
_cell.angle_alpha   90.00
_cell.angle_beta   90.00
_cell.angle_gamma   90.00
#
_symmetry.space_group_name_H-M   'P 1'
#
loop_
_entity.id
_entity.type
_entity.pdbx_description
1 polymer ?
#
loop_
_entity_poly.entity_id
_entity_poly.type
_entity_poly.pdbx_seq_one_letter_code
_entity_poly.pdbx_strand_id
1 'polypeptide(L)'
;MLRWVICFEVMRDDANGASLGTVGGVETPEEQKKRFEVECEFVQALANPHYLNFLAQRGYFKETYFINYLKYLLYWKRPEYARALKYPQCLHFLEAVQSAEFREAIACTANAKFIEEQQILQWQYYTRKRQRLHQDRLRRKPKMFNHRMPLKTLCFLFSCLEFYPEGAFCDQLVHLPTRCEACVLFAKEFEQQLALKGSSKTMEDQCARMLDYKLHKDKEGLARFSKQESSTMKTLNKLRERGVKVELGMPYEMWDKPSAEVASLKQQCELILEQYEDDIERWFFSSSRVPLQVLTF
;
A
#
# COMPACT_ATOMS: atom_id res chain seq x y z
N MET A 1 -2.95 -10.80 -22.57
CA MET A 1 -3.66 -9.86 -23.47
C MET A 1 -4.45 -10.61 -24.56
N LEU A 2 -3.83 -11.54 -25.32
CA LEU A 2 -4.51 -12.37 -26.34
C LEU A 2 -5.61 -13.32 -25.80
N ARG A 3 -5.50 -13.78 -24.54
CA ARG A 3 -6.49 -14.67 -23.92
C ARG A 3 -7.88 -14.03 -23.70
N TRP A 4 -7.95 -12.70 -23.66
CA TRP A 4 -9.19 -11.96 -23.38
C TRP A 4 -9.94 -11.52 -24.64
N VAL A 5 -9.23 -11.24 -25.74
CA VAL A 5 -9.86 -10.97 -27.05
C VAL A 5 -10.63 -12.22 -27.50
N ILE A 6 -10.01 -13.40 -27.36
CA ILE A 6 -10.63 -14.69 -27.68
C ILE A 6 -11.82 -14.98 -26.75
N CYS A 7 -11.74 -14.69 -25.45
CA CYS A 7 -12.86 -14.96 -24.53
C CYS A 7 -14.07 -14.03 -24.77
N PHE A 8 -13.82 -12.79 -25.20
CA PHE A 8 -14.89 -11.85 -25.57
C PHE A 8 -15.46 -12.16 -26.96
N GLU A 9 -14.64 -12.58 -27.93
CA GLU A 9 -15.10 -13.07 -29.24
C GLU A 9 -15.96 -14.34 -29.09
N VAL A 10 -15.57 -15.26 -28.20
CA VAL A 10 -16.38 -16.44 -27.84
C VAL A 10 -17.72 -16.03 -27.20
N MET A 11 -17.75 -15.05 -26.29
CA MET A 11 -19.02 -14.53 -25.74
C MET A 11 -19.88 -13.77 -26.76
N ARG A 12 -19.28 -13.16 -27.79
CA ARG A 12 -20.00 -12.47 -28.87
C ARG A 12 -20.63 -13.47 -29.84
N ASP A 13 -19.96 -14.58 -30.13
CA ASP A 13 -20.48 -15.63 -30.99
C ASP A 13 -21.68 -16.35 -30.35
N ASP A 14 -21.68 -16.51 -29.02
CA ASP A 14 -22.83 -17.03 -28.27
C ASP A 14 -24.04 -16.07 -28.27
N ALA A 15 -23.83 -14.76 -28.41
CA ALA A 15 -24.90 -13.75 -28.40
C ALA A 15 -25.57 -13.52 -29.77
N ASN A 16 -24.87 -13.76 -30.88
CA ASN A 16 -25.41 -13.61 -32.24
C ASN A 16 -26.00 -14.91 -32.82
N GLY A 17 -25.72 -16.06 -32.21
CA GLY A 17 -26.27 -17.36 -32.57
C GLY A 17 -27.55 -17.70 -31.82
N ALA A 18 -28.62 -16.93 -31.98
CA ALA A 18 -29.93 -17.34 -31.47
C ALA A 18 -30.50 -18.49 -32.32
N SER A 19 -30.25 -19.73 -31.92
CA SER A 19 -31.19 -20.83 -32.16
C SER A 19 -31.14 -21.88 -31.06
N LEU A 20 -32.26 -21.94 -30.31
CA LEU A 20 -32.82 -23.06 -29.57
C LEU A 20 -32.00 -23.71 -28.44
N GLY A 21 -32.41 -23.44 -27.20
CA GLY A 21 -32.03 -24.26 -26.05
C GLY A 21 -32.46 -23.67 -24.70
N THR A 22 -33.75 -23.75 -24.39
CA THR A 22 -34.27 -23.52 -23.04
C THR A 22 -33.60 -24.47 -22.04
N VAL A 23 -32.77 -24.00 -21.12
CA VAL A 23 -32.51 -24.70 -19.84
C VAL A 23 -32.26 -23.67 -18.74
N GLY A 24 -33.31 -23.38 -17.96
CA GLY A 24 -33.18 -22.85 -16.60
C GLY A 24 -32.63 -23.94 -15.68
N GLY A 25 -31.36 -24.29 -15.87
CA GLY A 25 -30.63 -25.22 -15.01
C GLY A 25 -29.99 -24.44 -13.88
N VAL A 26 -30.11 -24.94 -12.65
CA VAL A 26 -29.30 -24.46 -11.52
C VAL A 26 -27.84 -24.66 -11.91
N GLU A 27 -27.11 -23.56 -12.15
CA GLU A 27 -25.69 -23.61 -12.48
C GLU A 27 -24.95 -24.45 -11.45
N THR A 28 -24.07 -25.32 -11.91
CA THR A 28 -23.26 -26.15 -11.01
C THR A 28 -22.36 -25.27 -10.13
N PRO A 29 -22.00 -25.70 -8.91
CA PRO A 29 -21.11 -24.94 -8.03
C PRO A 29 -19.77 -24.56 -8.71
N GLU A 30 -19.27 -25.44 -9.57
CA GLU A 30 -18.04 -25.24 -10.35
C GLU A 30 -18.21 -24.15 -11.42
N GLU A 31 -19.35 -24.10 -12.12
CA GLU A 31 -19.67 -23.06 -13.09
C GLU A 31 -19.86 -21.70 -12.43
N GLN A 32 -20.52 -21.65 -11.27
CA GLN A 32 -20.68 -20.43 -10.49
C GLN A 32 -19.33 -19.88 -10.04
N LYS A 33 -18.44 -20.76 -9.56
CA LYS A 33 -17.06 -20.40 -9.19
C LYS A 33 -16.28 -19.87 -10.38
N LYS A 34 -16.36 -20.56 -11.54
CA LYS A 34 -15.69 -20.13 -12.76
C LYS A 34 -16.20 -18.77 -13.24
N ARG A 35 -17.52 -18.53 -13.23
CA ARG A 35 -18.10 -17.22 -13.54
C ARG A 35 -17.54 -16.14 -12.63
N PHE A 36 -17.52 -16.39 -11.32
CA PHE A 36 -16.98 -15.45 -10.34
C PHE A 36 -15.50 -15.12 -10.59
N GLU A 37 -14.67 -16.13 -10.87
CA GLU A 37 -13.25 -15.93 -11.19
C GLU A 37 -13.07 -15.11 -12.47
N VAL A 38 -13.81 -15.43 -13.53
CA VAL A 38 -13.77 -14.70 -14.81
C VAL A 38 -14.22 -13.25 -14.65
N GLU A 39 -15.32 -13.01 -13.93
CA GLU A 39 -15.79 -11.65 -13.63
C GLU A 39 -14.78 -10.87 -12.80
N CYS A 40 -14.15 -11.51 -11.81
CA CYS A 40 -13.11 -10.91 -10.97
C CYS A 40 -11.88 -10.49 -11.79
N GLU A 41 -11.43 -11.35 -12.70
CA GLU A 41 -10.31 -11.06 -13.59
C GLU A 41 -10.66 -9.94 -14.58
N PHE A 42 -11.88 -9.96 -15.14
CA PHE A 42 -12.36 -8.92 -16.05
C PHE A 42 -12.44 -7.56 -15.35
N VAL A 43 -13.04 -7.47 -14.16
CA VAL A 43 -13.11 -6.23 -13.39
C VAL A 43 -11.71 -5.71 -13.10
N GLN A 44 -10.78 -6.57 -12.68
CA GLN A 44 -9.39 -6.17 -12.45
C GLN A 44 -8.66 -5.69 -13.71
N ALA A 45 -9.00 -6.22 -14.89
CA ALA A 45 -8.45 -5.74 -16.15
C ALA A 45 -8.85 -4.28 -16.47
N LEU A 46 -10.01 -3.81 -15.98
CA LEU A 46 -10.44 -2.42 -16.10
C LEU A 46 -9.53 -1.42 -15.35
N ALA A 47 -8.65 -1.89 -14.47
CA ALA A 47 -7.65 -1.03 -13.85
C ALA A 47 -6.59 -0.50 -14.83
N ASN A 48 -6.47 -1.10 -16.03
CA ASN A 48 -5.53 -0.66 -17.06
C ASN A 48 -6.22 0.33 -18.03
N PRO A 49 -5.78 1.61 -18.09
CA PRO A 49 -6.37 2.61 -18.98
C PRO A 49 -6.25 2.28 -20.47
N HIS A 50 -5.18 1.58 -20.87
CA HIS A 50 -5.00 1.16 -22.26
C HIS A 50 -5.96 0.05 -22.66
N TYR A 51 -6.36 -0.79 -21.71
CA TYR A 51 -7.41 -1.78 -21.96
C TYR A 51 -8.77 -1.10 -22.15
N LEU A 52 -9.09 -0.09 -21.35
CA LEU A 52 -10.30 0.72 -21.54
C LEU A 52 -10.27 1.47 -22.88
N ASN A 53 -9.12 2.02 -23.27
CA ASN A 53 -8.93 2.65 -24.57
C ASN A 53 -9.18 1.67 -25.72
N PHE A 54 -8.63 0.47 -25.63
CA PHE A 54 -8.88 -0.61 -26.60
C PHE A 54 -10.37 -0.93 -26.71
N LEU A 55 -11.07 -1.05 -25.57
CA LEU A 55 -12.51 -1.31 -25.56
C LEU A 55 -13.32 -0.17 -26.22
N ALA A 56 -12.92 1.08 -25.96
CA ALA A 56 -13.54 2.26 -26.56
C ALA A 56 -13.33 2.33 -28.07
N GLN A 57 -12.11 2.10 -28.55
CA GLN A 57 -11.77 2.11 -29.97
C GLN A 57 -12.50 1.03 -30.77
N ARG A 58 -12.73 -0.14 -30.17
CA ARG A 58 -13.51 -1.23 -30.77
C ARG A 58 -15.02 -0.99 -30.75
N GLY A 59 -15.48 0.04 -30.05
CA GLY A 59 -16.89 0.42 -30.01
C GLY A 59 -17.75 -0.33 -29.00
N TYR A 60 -17.17 -1.13 -28.10
CA TYR A 60 -17.93 -1.87 -27.07
C TYR A 60 -18.76 -0.94 -26.18
N PHE A 61 -18.25 0.26 -25.91
CA PHE A 61 -18.94 1.29 -25.13
C PHE A 61 -20.13 1.94 -25.84
N LYS A 62 -20.37 1.65 -27.12
CA LYS A 62 -21.56 2.08 -27.85
C LYS A 62 -22.72 1.09 -27.71
N GLU A 63 -22.42 -0.13 -27.29
CA GLU A 63 -23.39 -1.21 -27.20
C GLU A 63 -24.11 -1.21 -25.84
N THR A 64 -25.44 -1.10 -25.88
CA THR A 64 -26.26 -1.03 -24.67
C THR A 64 -26.13 -2.29 -23.80
N TYR A 65 -25.96 -3.47 -24.41
CA TYR A 65 -25.80 -4.72 -23.69
C TYR A 65 -24.54 -4.73 -22.84
N PHE A 66 -23.43 -4.17 -23.35
CA PHE A 66 -22.17 -4.11 -22.64
C PHE A 66 -22.22 -3.11 -21.48
N ILE A 67 -22.89 -1.96 -21.68
CA ILE A 67 -23.13 -1.00 -20.59
C ILE A 67 -23.98 -1.64 -19.47
N ASN A 68 -24.99 -2.42 -19.82
CA ASN A 68 -25.81 -3.14 -18.83
C ASN A 68 -24.98 -4.20 -18.08
N TYR A 69 -24.06 -4.89 -18.76
CA TYR A 69 -23.13 -5.81 -18.12
C TYR A 69 -22.18 -5.09 -17.14
N LEU A 70 -21.64 -3.93 -17.51
CA LEU A 70 -20.83 -3.13 -16.60
C LEU A 70 -21.62 -2.62 -15.39
N LYS A 71 -22.91 -2.31 -15.55
CA LYS A 71 -23.80 -1.98 -14.42
C LYS A 71 -24.01 -3.19 -13.51
N TYR A 72 -24.18 -4.38 -14.06
CA TYR A 72 -24.25 -5.61 -13.28
C TYR A 72 -22.99 -5.78 -12.41
N LEU A 73 -21.79 -5.59 -12.98
CA LEU A 73 -20.52 -5.70 -12.25
C LEU A 73 -20.32 -4.68 -11.12
N LEU A 74 -21.18 -3.67 -10.96
CA LEU A 74 -21.11 -2.76 -9.80
C LEU A 74 -21.35 -3.48 -8.45
N TYR A 75 -21.84 -4.72 -8.45
CA TYR A 75 -21.94 -5.53 -7.23
C TYR A 75 -20.56 -5.74 -6.55
N TRP A 76 -19.46 -5.71 -7.31
CA TRP A 76 -18.09 -5.80 -6.80
C TRP A 76 -17.69 -4.66 -5.85
N LYS A 77 -18.45 -3.55 -5.83
CA LYS A 77 -18.26 -2.46 -4.85
C LYS A 77 -18.69 -2.84 -3.44
N ARG A 78 -19.53 -3.85 -3.25
CA ARG A 78 -19.95 -4.28 -1.91
C ARG A 78 -18.74 -4.85 -1.15
N PRO A 79 -18.61 -4.58 0.16
CA PRO A 79 -17.42 -4.95 0.94
C PRO A 79 -17.17 -6.46 1.01
N GLU A 80 -18.22 -7.27 0.84
CA GLU A 80 -18.16 -8.74 0.81
C GLU A 80 -17.32 -9.24 -0.38
N TYR A 81 -17.53 -8.66 -1.57
CA TYR A 81 -16.83 -9.06 -2.81
C TYR A 81 -15.54 -8.27 -3.04
N ALA A 82 -15.49 -7.00 -2.62
CA ALA A 82 -14.33 -6.14 -2.80
C ALA A 82 -13.05 -6.71 -2.14
N ARG A 83 -13.19 -7.55 -1.11
CA ARG A 83 -12.07 -8.24 -0.44
C ARG A 83 -11.28 -9.17 -1.38
N ALA A 84 -11.89 -9.66 -2.45
CA ALA A 84 -11.23 -10.54 -3.42
C ALA A 84 -10.38 -9.79 -4.46
N LEU A 85 -10.53 -8.46 -4.57
CA LEU A 85 -9.86 -7.64 -5.58
C LEU A 85 -8.43 -7.30 -5.14
N LYS A 86 -7.45 -7.54 -6.01
CA LYS A 86 -6.05 -7.16 -5.77
C LYS A 86 -5.77 -5.70 -6.14
N TYR A 87 -6.47 -5.19 -7.16
CA TYR A 87 -6.26 -3.86 -7.73
C TYR A 87 -7.46 -2.95 -7.43
N PRO A 88 -7.51 -2.23 -6.31
CA PRO A 88 -8.71 -1.47 -5.90
C PRO A 88 -9.09 -0.33 -6.86
N GLN A 89 -8.16 0.12 -7.72
CA GLN A 89 -8.42 1.13 -8.73
C GLN A 89 -9.42 0.68 -9.80
N CYS A 90 -9.60 -0.63 -10.01
CA CYS A 90 -10.59 -1.11 -10.98
C CYS A 90 -12.01 -0.63 -10.68
N LEU A 91 -12.37 -0.50 -9.40
CA LEU A 91 -13.69 -0.01 -8.99
C LEU A 91 -13.90 1.45 -9.37
N HIS A 92 -12.84 2.27 -9.28
CA HIS A 92 -12.89 3.67 -9.70
C HIS A 92 -13.16 3.80 -11.21
N PHE A 93 -12.48 3.00 -12.03
CA PHE A 93 -12.72 3.00 -13.47
C PHE A 93 -14.07 2.39 -13.85
N LEU A 94 -14.51 1.34 -13.15
CA LEU A 94 -15.83 0.75 -13.35
C LEU A 94 -16.94 1.78 -13.13
N GLU A 95 -16.78 2.68 -12.15
CA GLU A 95 -17.69 3.81 -11.94
C GLU A 95 -17.54 4.88 -13.02
N ALA A 96 -16.32 5.26 -13.36
CA ALA A 96 -16.05 6.28 -14.38
C ALA A 96 -16.67 5.92 -15.73
N VAL A 97 -16.57 4.65 -16.15
CA VAL A 97 -17.11 4.13 -17.42
C VAL A 97 -18.65 4.20 -17.50
N GLN A 98 -19.35 4.36 -16.37
CA GLN A 98 -20.81 4.56 -16.40
C GLN A 98 -21.18 5.91 -17.02
N SER A 99 -20.34 6.94 -16.87
CA SER A 99 -20.53 8.25 -17.49
C SER A 99 -20.23 8.19 -18.99
N ALA A 100 -21.09 8.84 -19.79
CA ALA A 100 -20.93 8.85 -21.25
C ALA A 100 -19.70 9.67 -21.66
N GLU A 101 -19.45 10.75 -20.95
CA GLU A 101 -18.34 11.68 -21.14
C GLU A 101 -16.99 10.97 -21.00
N PHE A 102 -16.86 10.10 -19.98
CA PHE A 102 -15.64 9.31 -19.81
C PHE A 102 -15.46 8.27 -20.92
N ARG A 103 -16.54 7.62 -21.38
CA ARG A 103 -16.46 6.63 -22.47
C ARG A 103 -15.98 7.25 -23.78
N GLU A 104 -16.40 8.48 -24.05
CA GLU A 104 -15.92 9.25 -25.21
C GLU A 104 -14.48 9.71 -25.00
N ALA A 105 -14.15 10.25 -23.81
CA ALA A 105 -12.81 10.74 -23.51
C ALA A 105 -11.76 9.63 -23.57
N ILE A 106 -12.04 8.44 -23.01
CA ILE A 106 -11.08 7.33 -22.95
C ILE A 106 -10.79 6.72 -24.32
N ALA A 107 -11.58 7.00 -25.37
CA ALA A 107 -11.28 6.59 -26.74
C ALA A 107 -10.01 7.25 -27.30
N CYS A 108 -9.64 8.42 -26.78
CA CYS A 108 -8.40 9.10 -27.12
C CYS A 108 -7.20 8.45 -26.43
N THR A 109 -6.18 8.05 -27.21
CA THR A 109 -4.95 7.43 -26.69
C THR A 109 -4.17 8.37 -25.76
N ALA A 110 -4.21 9.68 -26.01
CA ALA A 110 -3.57 10.67 -25.13
C ALA A 110 -4.19 10.69 -23.72
N ASN A 111 -5.51 10.54 -23.62
CA ASN A 111 -6.20 10.49 -22.33
C ASN A 111 -5.87 9.20 -21.57
N ALA A 112 -5.77 8.06 -22.27
CA ALA A 112 -5.35 6.80 -21.65
C ALA A 112 -3.92 6.88 -21.10
N LYS A 113 -2.99 7.46 -21.88
CA LYS A 113 -1.61 7.71 -21.44
C LYS A 113 -1.56 8.66 -20.24
N PHE A 114 -2.34 9.75 -20.27
CA PHE A 114 -2.41 10.68 -19.15
C PHE A 114 -2.89 9.98 -17.86
N ILE A 115 -3.94 9.16 -17.95
CA ILE A 115 -4.45 8.40 -16.79
C ILE A 115 -3.39 7.41 -16.27
N GLU A 116 -2.68 6.72 -17.16
CA GLU A 116 -1.57 5.84 -16.76
C GLU A 116 -0.47 6.61 -16.02
N GLU A 117 -0.05 7.76 -16.56
CA GLU A 117 0.92 8.64 -15.90
C GLU A 117 0.41 9.08 -14.52
N GLN A 118 -0.87 9.45 -14.40
CA GLN A 118 -1.48 9.77 -13.11
C GLN A 118 -1.53 8.57 -12.16
N GLN A 119 -1.77 7.34 -12.64
CA GLN A 119 -1.72 6.13 -11.81
C GLN A 119 -0.30 5.85 -11.31
N ILE A 120 0.71 6.01 -12.18
CA ILE A 120 2.12 5.86 -11.81
C ILE A 120 2.50 6.89 -10.75
N LEU A 121 2.19 8.16 -10.97
CA LEU A 121 2.42 9.22 -9.98
C LEU A 121 1.68 8.89 -8.69
N GLN A 122 0.41 8.48 -8.76
CA GLN A 122 -0.31 8.05 -7.58
C GLN A 122 0.43 6.91 -6.88
N TRP A 123 0.91 5.87 -7.54
CA TRP A 123 1.64 4.79 -6.86
C TRP A 123 2.98 5.23 -6.26
N GLN A 124 3.73 6.06 -6.98
CA GLN A 124 5.00 6.61 -6.52
C GLN A 124 4.80 7.49 -5.27
N TYR A 125 3.76 8.32 -5.26
CA TYR A 125 3.53 9.32 -4.21
C TYR A 125 2.46 8.92 -3.18
N TYR A 126 1.66 7.86 -3.39
CA TYR A 126 0.52 7.49 -2.53
C TYR A 126 0.98 7.13 -1.12
N THR A 127 2.04 6.34 -0.98
CA THR A 127 2.57 6.01 0.33
C THR A 127 3.10 7.26 1.04
N ARG A 128 3.70 8.20 0.28
CA ARG A 128 4.19 9.51 0.77
C ARG A 128 3.04 10.45 1.18
N LYS A 129 2.00 10.58 0.36
CA LYS A 129 0.81 11.43 0.59
C LYS A 129 -0.09 10.88 1.70
N ARG A 130 -0.32 9.57 1.75
CA ARG A 130 -1.09 8.90 2.82
C ARG A 130 -0.43 9.12 4.17
N GLN A 131 0.90 9.08 4.24
CA GLN A 131 1.64 9.36 5.46
C GLN A 131 1.57 10.82 5.88
N ARG A 132 1.69 11.79 4.95
CA ARG A 132 1.44 13.21 5.23
C ARG A 132 0.03 13.42 5.81
N LEU A 133 -1.01 12.83 5.20
CA LEU A 133 -2.39 12.93 5.68
C LEU A 133 -2.61 12.26 7.06
N HIS A 134 -1.95 11.13 7.33
CA HIS A 134 -1.96 10.52 8.67
C HIS A 134 -1.24 11.40 9.69
N GLN A 135 -0.12 12.03 9.32
CA GLN A 135 0.61 12.97 10.17
C GLN A 135 -0.16 14.26 10.41
N ASP A 136 -0.83 14.81 9.41
CA ASP A 136 -1.69 15.97 9.54
C ASP A 136 -2.88 15.64 10.44
N ARG A 137 -3.44 14.43 10.36
CA ARG A 137 -4.49 13.96 11.28
C ARG A 137 -3.98 13.84 12.71
N LEU A 138 -2.74 13.37 12.91
CA LEU A 138 -2.10 13.30 14.23
C LEU A 138 -1.68 14.68 14.77
N ARG A 139 -1.28 15.61 13.90
CA ARG A 139 -0.99 17.03 14.24
C ARG A 139 -2.27 17.80 14.55
N ARG A 140 -3.36 17.51 13.83
CA ARG A 140 -4.73 17.95 14.13
C ARG A 140 -5.36 17.10 15.24
N LYS A 141 -4.64 16.80 16.32
CA LYS A 141 -5.37 16.55 17.57
C LYS A 141 -6.26 17.78 17.80
N PRO A 142 -7.57 17.62 18.00
CA PRO A 142 -8.38 18.76 18.38
C PRO A 142 -7.71 19.38 19.60
N LYS A 143 -7.51 20.70 19.59
CA LYS A 143 -7.16 21.41 20.82
C LYS A 143 -8.17 20.94 21.85
N MET A 144 -7.75 20.19 22.86
CA MET A 144 -8.61 19.90 23.99
C MET A 144 -8.90 21.26 24.60
N PHE A 145 -10.08 21.79 24.32
CA PHE A 145 -10.60 22.94 25.02
C PHE A 145 -10.63 22.55 26.48
N ASN A 146 -9.78 23.22 27.27
CA ASN A 146 -9.71 23.06 28.70
C ASN A 146 -10.96 23.71 29.30
N HIS A 147 -12.09 23.03 29.21
CA HIS A 147 -13.21 23.29 30.08
C HIS A 147 -13.10 22.31 31.24
N ARG A 148 -12.80 22.86 32.42
CA ARG A 148 -13.14 22.22 33.69
C ARG A 148 -14.61 21.79 33.60
N MET A 149 -14.86 20.49 33.42
CA MET A 149 -16.19 19.92 33.59
C MET A 149 -16.29 19.25 34.97
N PRO A 150 -17.43 19.40 35.66
CA PRO A 150 -17.56 19.01 37.04
C PRO A 150 -17.61 17.50 37.20
N LEU A 151 -17.13 17.04 38.37
CA LEU A 151 -16.89 15.67 38.83
C LEU A 151 -18.07 14.68 38.71
N LYS A 152 -19.26 15.13 38.28
CA LYS A 152 -20.48 14.31 38.22
C LYS A 152 -20.64 13.53 36.91
N THR A 153 -19.88 13.86 35.85
CA THR A 153 -19.98 13.18 34.55
C THR A 153 -19.12 11.91 34.45
N LEU A 154 -18.22 11.67 35.41
CA LEU A 154 -17.34 10.50 35.44
C LEU A 154 -18.09 9.21 35.85
N CYS A 155 -19.21 9.31 36.57
CA CYS A 155 -19.93 8.15 37.11
C CYS A 155 -20.84 7.45 36.08
N PHE A 156 -21.24 8.11 34.99
CA PHE A 156 -22.14 7.50 33.99
C PHE A 156 -21.41 6.65 32.94
N LEU A 157 -20.09 6.80 32.77
CA LEU A 157 -19.32 6.00 31.81
C LEU A 157 -18.79 4.69 32.41
N PHE A 158 -18.76 4.57 33.75
CA PHE A 158 -18.31 3.35 34.42
C PHE A 158 -19.35 2.23 34.47
N SER A 159 -20.64 2.52 34.31
CA SER A 159 -21.70 1.49 34.34
C SER A 159 -21.94 0.78 33.02
N CYS A 160 -21.32 1.22 31.91
CA CYS A 160 -21.53 0.63 30.58
C CYS A 160 -20.36 -0.23 30.08
N LEU A 161 -19.29 -0.41 30.87
CA LEU A 161 -18.11 -1.19 30.44
C LEU A 161 -18.04 -2.62 30.99
N GLU A 162 -18.99 -3.06 31.81
CA GLU A 162 -19.00 -4.43 32.38
C GLU A 162 -19.86 -5.42 31.58
N PHE A 163 -20.09 -5.18 30.29
CA PHE A 163 -20.72 -6.16 29.42
C PHE A 163 -20.15 -6.13 28.01
N TYR A 164 -18.85 -6.46 27.87
CA TYR A 164 -18.35 -7.03 26.62
C TYR A 164 -17.51 -8.26 26.96
N PRO A 165 -17.90 -9.45 26.49
CA PRO A 165 -17.22 -10.69 26.82
C PRO A 165 -15.81 -10.69 26.21
N GLU A 166 -14.87 -11.27 26.96
CA GLU A 166 -13.49 -11.52 26.57
C GLU A 166 -13.42 -12.22 25.20
N GLY A 167 -13.18 -11.41 24.17
CA GLY A 167 -12.96 -11.85 22.81
C GLY A 167 -11.62 -11.32 22.33
N ALA A 168 -10.58 -12.13 22.55
CA ALA A 168 -9.27 -12.12 21.89
C ALA A 168 -9.04 -11.00 20.85
N PHE A 169 -8.48 -9.88 21.28
CA PHE A 169 -7.68 -9.02 20.41
C PHE A 169 -6.22 -9.20 20.80
N CYS A 170 -5.50 -9.97 19.98
CA CYS A 170 -4.06 -10.14 20.12
C CYS A 170 -3.41 -8.80 19.73
N ASP A 171 -3.05 -7.99 20.74
CA ASP A 171 -2.43 -6.70 20.53
C ASP A 171 -0.94 -6.88 20.23
N GLN A 172 -0.61 -7.26 18.99
CA GLN A 172 0.72 -7.01 18.44
C GLN A 172 0.73 -5.61 17.84
N LEU A 173 0.74 -4.60 18.71
CA LEU A 173 0.90 -3.22 18.32
C LEU A 173 2.30 -3.04 17.70
N VAL A 174 2.38 -2.91 16.38
CA VAL A 174 3.64 -2.65 15.67
C VAL A 174 4.09 -1.22 15.99
N HIS A 175 5.14 -1.08 16.80
CA HIS A 175 5.68 0.21 17.25
C HIS A 175 6.63 0.82 16.22
N LEU A 176 6.06 1.52 15.24
CA LEU A 176 6.80 2.22 14.17
C LEU A 176 7.82 3.25 14.71
N PRO A 177 8.92 3.52 13.97
CA PRO A 177 9.88 4.56 14.33
C PRO A 177 9.21 5.94 14.36
N THR A 178 9.55 6.71 15.38
CA THR A 178 9.20 8.12 15.46
C THR A 178 10.03 8.93 14.45
N ARG A 179 9.53 10.11 14.08
CA ARG A 179 10.27 11.03 13.20
C ARG A 179 11.67 11.36 13.76
N CYS A 180 11.77 11.63 15.07
CA CYS A 180 13.04 11.95 15.70
C CYS A 180 14.01 10.77 15.65
N GLU A 181 13.54 9.54 15.85
CA GLU A 181 14.40 8.36 15.70
C GLU A 181 14.93 8.20 14.28
N ALA A 182 14.07 8.37 13.27
CA ALA A 182 14.51 8.32 11.88
C ALA A 182 15.46 9.47 11.51
N CYS A 183 15.23 10.68 12.02
CA CYS A 183 16.13 11.82 11.79
C CYS A 183 17.52 11.58 12.36
N VAL A 184 17.61 11.05 13.59
CA VAL A 184 18.91 10.77 14.23
C VAL A 184 19.64 9.64 13.50
N LEU A 185 18.93 8.57 13.11
CA LEU A 185 19.53 7.46 12.36
C LEU A 185 19.96 7.89 10.95
N PHE A 186 19.16 8.73 10.28
CA PHE A 186 19.52 9.38 9.02
C PHE A 186 20.81 10.20 9.15
N ALA A 187 20.85 11.13 10.10
CA ALA A 187 21.99 11.99 10.33
C ALA A 187 23.27 11.19 10.63
N LYS A 188 23.17 10.20 11.52
CA LYS A 188 24.29 9.31 11.85
C LYS A 188 24.81 8.55 10.62
N GLU A 189 23.92 8.00 9.80
CA GLU A 189 24.29 7.27 8.59
C GLU A 189 24.89 8.20 7.53
N PHE A 190 24.39 9.43 7.42
CA PHE A 190 24.85 10.43 6.45
C PHE A 190 26.25 10.94 6.81
N GLU A 191 26.49 11.23 8.09
CA GLU A 191 27.81 11.61 8.59
C GLU A 191 28.84 10.48 8.46
N GLN A 192 28.45 9.24 8.77
CA GLN A 192 29.34 8.08 8.65
C GLN A 192 29.76 7.82 7.18
N GLN A 193 28.89 8.12 6.22
CA GLN A 193 29.21 8.05 4.80
C GLN A 193 30.29 9.04 4.39
N LEU A 194 30.15 10.28 4.83
CA LEU A 194 31.10 11.36 4.53
C LEU A 194 32.49 11.04 5.08
N ALA A 195 32.56 10.34 6.21
CA ALA A 195 33.82 9.91 6.81
C ALA A 195 34.51 8.77 6.02
N LEU A 196 33.76 7.91 5.31
CA LEU A 196 34.28 6.72 4.65
C LEU A 196 34.52 6.88 3.14
N LYS A 197 33.74 7.72 2.46
CA LYS A 197 33.84 7.93 1.00
C LYS A 197 33.68 9.42 0.70
N GLY A 198 34.77 10.07 0.31
CA GLY A 198 34.78 11.47 -0.14
C GLY A 198 34.12 11.70 -1.51
N SER A 199 33.04 10.99 -1.85
CA SER A 199 32.40 11.07 -3.17
C SER A 199 30.88 10.88 -3.09
N SER A 200 30.22 11.76 -3.84
CA SER A 200 28.83 11.83 -4.28
C SER A 200 28.28 10.50 -4.86
N LYS A 201 28.19 9.45 -4.04
CA LYS A 201 27.22 8.39 -4.33
C LYS A 201 25.86 8.91 -3.91
N THR A 202 25.01 9.06 -4.92
CA THR A 202 23.65 9.63 -4.96
C THR A 202 22.94 9.61 -3.61
N MET A 203 22.35 10.74 -3.22
CA MET A 203 21.51 10.87 -2.02
C MET A 203 20.44 9.78 -1.95
N GLU A 204 20.03 9.23 -3.10
CA GLU A 204 19.12 8.08 -3.24
C GLU A 204 19.65 6.76 -2.62
N ASP A 205 20.95 6.49 -2.72
CA ASP A 205 21.58 5.29 -2.12
C ASP A 205 21.68 5.39 -0.59
N GLN A 206 21.53 6.60 -0.04
CA GLN A 206 21.60 6.85 1.40
C GLN A 206 20.54 6.05 2.15
N CYS A 207 19.31 6.07 1.64
CA CYS A 207 18.18 5.45 2.32
C CYS A 207 18.11 3.94 2.12
N ALA A 208 18.77 3.39 1.10
CA ALA A 208 18.86 1.94 0.91
C ALA A 208 19.52 1.25 2.12
N ARG A 209 20.51 1.88 2.75
CA ARG A 209 21.21 1.34 3.93
C ARG A 209 20.40 1.36 5.22
N MET A 210 19.26 2.04 5.24
CA MET A 210 18.32 1.91 6.35
C MET A 210 17.77 0.49 6.47
N LEU A 211 17.79 -0.29 5.37
CA LEU A 211 17.38 -1.70 5.38
C LEU A 211 18.36 -2.63 6.09
N ASP A 212 19.61 -2.18 6.31
CA ASP A 212 20.61 -2.97 7.03
C ASP A 212 20.35 -3.01 8.55
N TYR A 213 19.47 -2.13 9.04
CA TYR A 213 19.09 -2.11 10.45
C TYR A 213 18.17 -3.29 10.78
N LYS A 214 18.40 -3.90 11.94
CA LYS A 214 17.56 -4.95 12.52
C LYS A 214 16.88 -4.40 13.77
N LEU A 215 15.66 -4.86 14.04
CA LEU A 215 14.90 -4.48 15.22
C LEU A 215 15.25 -5.38 16.41
N HIS A 216 15.65 -4.77 17.52
CA HIS A 216 15.95 -5.41 18.80
C HIS A 216 14.80 -5.14 19.76
N LYS A 217 13.89 -6.11 19.91
CA LYS A 217 12.68 -5.97 20.74
C LYS A 217 12.97 -5.84 22.23
N ASP A 218 14.18 -6.18 22.65
CA ASP A 218 14.71 -6.11 24.02
C ASP A 218 15.25 -4.72 24.39
N LYS A 219 15.29 -3.78 23.44
CA LYS A 219 15.84 -2.43 23.64
C LYS A 219 14.80 -1.36 23.35
N GLU A 220 14.98 -0.20 23.98
CA GLU A 220 14.10 0.95 23.82
C GLU A 220 14.78 2.12 23.09
N GLY A 221 13.96 3.01 22.53
CA GLY A 221 14.41 4.19 21.80
C GLY A 221 15.36 3.85 20.64
N LEU A 222 16.36 4.69 20.39
CA LEU A 222 17.31 4.52 19.28
C LEU A 222 18.09 3.19 19.33
N ALA A 223 18.32 2.64 20.53
CA ALA A 223 19.08 1.40 20.71
C ALA A 223 18.34 0.17 20.15
N ARG A 224 17.03 0.29 19.88
CA ARG A 224 16.22 -0.77 19.25
C ARG A 224 16.55 -0.98 17.78
N PHE A 225 17.22 -0.03 17.13
CA PHE A 225 17.69 -0.15 15.75
C PHE A 225 19.20 -0.37 15.74
N SER A 226 19.65 -1.56 15.34
CA SER A 226 21.08 -1.85 15.20
C SER A 226 21.33 -2.76 14.00
N LYS A 227 22.43 -2.53 13.28
CA LYS A 227 22.87 -3.38 12.16
C LYS A 227 23.35 -4.77 12.62
N GLN A 228 23.62 -4.94 13.91
CA GLN A 228 23.99 -6.23 14.48
C GLN A 228 22.77 -7.14 14.66
N GLU A 229 22.99 -8.46 14.63
CA GLU A 229 21.94 -9.45 14.90
C GLU A 229 21.39 -9.34 16.32
N SER A 230 20.08 -9.51 16.48
CA SER A 230 19.44 -9.58 17.80
C SER A 230 19.82 -10.84 18.56
N SER A 231 19.76 -10.78 19.89
CA SER A 231 20.04 -11.92 20.77
C SER A 231 19.17 -13.14 20.44
N THR A 232 17.89 -12.89 20.11
CA THR A 232 16.93 -13.89 19.69
C THR A 232 17.28 -14.47 18.33
N MET A 233 17.58 -13.64 17.32
CA MET A 233 17.94 -14.12 15.98
C MET A 233 19.26 -14.89 15.99
N LYS A 234 20.25 -14.44 16.76
CA LYS A 234 21.53 -15.13 16.95
C LYS A 234 21.35 -16.51 17.59
N THR A 235 20.41 -16.63 18.54
CA THR A 235 20.08 -17.92 19.17
C THR A 235 19.37 -18.85 18.19
N LEU A 236 18.42 -18.32 17.41
CA LEU A 236 17.71 -19.08 16.37
C LEU A 236 18.66 -19.59 15.27
N ASN A 237 19.58 -18.74 14.79
CA ASN A 237 20.60 -19.12 13.81
C ASN A 237 21.53 -20.22 14.34
N LYS A 238 21.95 -20.14 15.61
CA LYS A 238 22.75 -21.20 16.27
C LYS A 238 22.02 -22.53 16.40
N LEU A 239 20.72 -22.51 16.70
CA LEU A 239 19.90 -23.73 16.78
C LEU A 239 19.76 -24.37 15.40
N ARG A 240 19.56 -23.54 14.37
CA ARG A 240 19.54 -23.97 12.97
C ARG A 240 20.86 -24.58 12.52
N GLU A 241 21.99 -23.94 12.82
CA GLU A 241 23.35 -24.46 12.52
C GLU A 241 23.60 -25.82 13.17
N ARG A 242 22.96 -26.10 14.30
CA ARG A 242 23.02 -27.39 15.01
C ARG A 242 22.02 -28.42 14.48
N GLY A 243 21.30 -28.12 13.40
CA GLY A 243 20.34 -29.04 12.76
C GLY A 243 18.96 -29.10 13.44
N VAL A 244 18.65 -28.18 14.36
CA VAL A 244 17.33 -28.11 14.99
C VAL A 244 16.35 -27.42 14.04
N LYS A 245 15.26 -28.10 13.68
CA LYS A 245 14.21 -27.56 12.81
C LYS A 245 13.35 -26.57 13.61
N VAL A 246 13.53 -25.27 13.34
CA VAL A 246 12.73 -24.20 13.97
C VAL A 246 11.57 -23.86 13.04
N GLU A 247 10.36 -24.27 13.41
CA GLU A 247 9.15 -23.96 12.62
C GLU A 247 8.56 -22.61 13.06
N LEU A 248 8.97 -21.52 12.40
CA LEU A 248 8.38 -20.17 12.62
C LEU A 248 7.16 -19.88 11.72
N GLY A 249 6.55 -20.90 11.09
CA GLY A 249 5.40 -20.72 10.21
C GLY A 249 5.67 -19.90 8.94
N MET A 250 6.93 -19.56 8.63
CA MET A 250 7.35 -18.87 7.41
C MET A 250 8.63 -19.48 6.81
N PRO A 251 8.72 -19.63 5.47
CA PRO A 251 9.91 -20.09 4.76
C PRO A 251 11.19 -19.34 5.13
N TYR A 252 12.32 -20.05 5.23
CA TYR A 252 13.61 -19.53 5.68
C TYR A 252 14.16 -18.39 4.81
N GLU A 253 13.86 -18.40 3.52
CA GLU A 253 14.22 -17.36 2.55
C GLU A 253 13.64 -15.97 2.89
N MET A 254 12.62 -15.93 3.76
CA MET A 254 11.96 -14.69 4.17
C MET A 254 12.42 -14.15 5.53
N TRP A 255 13.32 -14.82 6.25
CA TRP A 255 13.77 -14.37 7.58
C TRP A 255 14.70 -13.16 7.54
N ASP A 256 15.39 -12.95 6.41
CA ASP A 256 16.29 -11.82 6.21
C ASP A 256 15.58 -10.57 5.64
N LYS A 257 14.25 -10.65 5.43
CA LYS A 257 13.48 -9.48 4.98
C LYS A 257 13.38 -8.43 6.09
N PRO A 258 13.48 -7.13 5.75
CA PRO A 258 13.35 -6.06 6.72
C PRO A 258 11.97 -6.07 7.38
N SER A 259 11.92 -5.82 8.69
CA SER A 259 10.65 -5.73 9.42
C SER A 259 9.85 -4.49 8.99
N ALA A 260 8.57 -4.42 9.35
CA ALA A 260 7.72 -3.26 9.04
C ALA A 260 8.30 -1.94 9.59
N GLU A 261 8.94 -1.99 10.77
CA GLU A 261 9.62 -0.86 11.39
C GLU A 261 10.85 -0.41 10.60
N VAL A 262 11.65 -1.36 10.11
CA VAL A 262 12.86 -1.09 9.30
C VAL A 262 12.48 -0.58 7.90
N ALA A 263 11.45 -1.16 7.28
CA ALA A 263 10.89 -0.65 6.05
C ALA A 263 10.35 0.78 6.21
N SER A 264 9.69 1.05 7.35
CA SER A 264 9.27 2.41 7.72
C SER A 264 10.45 3.35 7.96
N LEU A 265 11.60 2.86 8.45
CA LEU A 265 12.81 3.68 8.64
C LEU A 265 13.38 4.14 7.29
N LYS A 266 13.52 3.23 6.31
CA LYS A 266 13.91 3.60 4.93
C LYS A 266 12.97 4.64 4.35
N GLN A 267 11.67 4.43 4.54
CA GLN A 267 10.69 5.36 4.01
C GLN A 267 10.76 6.75 4.66
N GLN A 268 10.98 6.82 5.98
CA GLN A 268 11.14 8.10 6.66
C GLN A 268 12.44 8.82 6.24
N CYS A 269 13.51 8.07 5.95
CA CYS A 269 14.73 8.62 5.36
C CYS A 269 14.46 9.27 4.00
N GLU A 270 13.70 8.61 3.12
CA GLU A 270 13.35 9.16 1.79
C GLU A 270 12.56 10.47 1.92
N LEU A 271 11.70 10.57 2.93
CA LEU A 271 10.96 11.80 3.21
C LEU A 271 11.86 12.93 3.73
N ILE A 272 12.86 12.62 4.57
CA ILE A 272 13.81 13.62 5.06
C ILE A 272 14.62 14.17 3.90
N LEU A 273 15.11 13.31 3.00
CA LEU A 273 15.81 13.76 1.80
C LEU A 273 14.92 14.62 0.90
N GLU A 274 13.68 14.20 0.62
CA GLU A 274 12.76 14.96 -0.24
C GLU A 274 12.40 16.32 0.37
N GLN A 275 12.19 16.39 1.69
CA GLN A 275 11.72 17.62 2.33
C GLN A 275 12.83 18.64 2.59
N TYR A 276 14.06 18.17 2.84
CA TYR A 276 15.17 19.01 3.29
C TYR A 276 16.37 18.98 2.33
N GLU A 277 16.16 18.63 1.06
CA GLU A 277 17.20 18.55 0.03
C GLU A 277 18.08 19.81 0.01
N ASP A 278 17.46 20.99 -0.11
CA ASP A 278 18.17 22.29 -0.12
C ASP A 278 19.02 22.54 1.13
N ASP A 279 18.49 22.19 2.31
CA ASP A 279 19.18 22.43 3.58
C ASP A 279 20.34 21.43 3.76
N ILE A 280 20.15 20.18 3.33
CA ILE A 280 21.17 19.14 3.34
C ILE A 280 22.28 19.47 2.33
N GLU A 281 21.94 19.96 1.14
CA GLU A 281 22.92 20.41 0.14
C GLU A 281 23.73 21.61 0.66
N ARG A 282 23.06 22.64 1.20
CA ARG A 282 23.75 23.79 1.81
C ARG A 282 24.69 23.35 2.93
N TRP A 283 24.24 22.44 3.78
CA TRP A 283 25.06 21.86 4.84
C TRP A 283 26.26 21.07 4.27
N PHE A 284 26.04 20.26 3.23
CA PHE A 284 27.08 19.45 2.59
C PHE A 284 28.20 20.33 1.98
N PHE A 285 27.83 21.43 1.34
CA PHE A 285 28.77 22.38 0.74
C PHE A 285 29.33 23.43 1.72
N SER A 286 28.84 23.47 2.98
CA SER A 286 29.36 24.39 3.99
C SER A 286 30.78 24.04 4.45
N SER A 287 31.63 25.07 4.63
CA SER A 287 33.03 24.91 5.05
C SER A 287 33.20 24.64 6.55
N SER A 288 32.21 24.97 7.39
CA SER A 288 32.17 24.59 8.81
C SER A 288 30.93 23.74 9.09
N ARG A 289 31.08 22.42 9.00
CA ARG A 289 29.97 21.49 9.21
C ARG A 289 29.74 21.28 10.70
N VAL A 290 28.60 21.71 11.21
CA VAL A 290 28.06 21.23 12.48
C VAL A 290 27.44 19.84 12.27
N PRO A 291 27.29 18.98 13.29
CA PRO A 291 26.59 17.71 13.12
C PRO A 291 25.18 17.93 12.55
N LEU A 292 24.77 17.10 11.60
CA LEU A 292 23.46 17.19 10.92
C LEU A 292 22.31 17.04 11.93
N GLN A 293 22.56 16.35 13.06
CA GLN A 293 21.63 16.22 14.19
C GLN A 293 21.23 17.56 14.83
N VAL A 294 22.02 18.62 14.61
CA VAL A 294 21.79 19.96 15.16
C VAL A 294 20.91 20.82 14.23
N LEU A 295 20.76 20.42 12.97
CA LEU A 295 19.76 21.04 12.10
C LEU A 295 18.38 20.63 12.62
N THR A 296 17.59 21.61 13.05
CA THR A 296 16.24 21.37 13.55
C THR A 296 15.33 20.94 12.39
N PHE A 297 15.17 19.63 12.21
CA PHE A 297 14.23 19.01 11.26
C PHE A 297 12.82 18.83 11.84
#